data_AF-A0A0A7H9F3-F1
#
_entry.id   AF-A0A0A7H9F3-F1
#
_cell.length_a   1.000
_cell.length_b   1.000
_cell.length_c   1.000
_cell.angle_alpha   90.00
_cell.angle_beta   90.00
_cell.angle_gamma   90.00
#
_symmetry.space_group_name_H-M   'P 1'
#
loop_
_entity.id
_entity.type
_entity.pdbx_description
1 polymer ?
#
loop_
_entity_poly.entity_id
_entity_poly.type
_entity_poly.pdbx_seq_one_letter_code
_entity_poly.pdbx_strand_id
1 'polypeptide(L)'
;SPVPGADSQCNTGPVQCCNSVYQSQSQEGSLLASLVGANVQDANLMAGIQCSPITAIGLGSGSKCSQQPVCCSGNHMNGLVVVGCSPVNLN
;
A
#
# COMPACT_ATOMS: atom_id res chain seq x y z
N SER A 1 -16.76 -12.81 18.45
CA SER A 1 -17.02 -11.49 17.86
C SER A 1 -15.90 -11.15 16.90
N PRO A 2 -16.16 -10.82 15.62
CA PRO A 2 -15.09 -10.40 14.72
C PRO A 2 -14.57 -9.05 15.21
N VAL A 3 -13.27 -8.95 15.43
CA VAL A 3 -12.61 -7.69 15.80
C VAL A 3 -12.58 -6.78 14.57
N PRO A 4 -13.25 -5.61 14.60
CA PRO A 4 -13.13 -4.62 13.54
C PRO A 4 -11.76 -3.94 13.74
N GLY A 5 -10.84 -4.08 12.80
CA GLY A 5 -9.50 -3.51 13.00
C GLY A 5 -8.59 -3.42 11.80
N ALA A 6 -8.86 -4.11 10.69
CA ALA A 6 -7.94 -4.14 9.55
C ALA A 6 -8.58 -3.65 8.25
N ASP A 7 -9.82 -4.08 8.00
CA ASP A 7 -10.67 -3.63 6.90
C ASP A 7 -11.12 -2.18 7.05
N SER A 8 -11.20 -1.67 8.28
CA SER A 8 -11.76 -0.34 8.56
C SER A 8 -10.75 0.80 8.42
N GLN A 9 -9.45 0.52 8.27
CA GLN A 9 -8.42 1.56 8.10
C GLN A 9 -8.21 1.96 6.63
N CYS A 10 -8.51 1.05 5.70
CA CYS A 10 -8.46 1.32 4.28
C CYS A 10 -9.85 1.19 3.68
N ASN A 11 -10.49 2.33 3.39
CA ASN A 11 -11.81 2.34 2.73
C ASN A 11 -11.79 1.76 1.30
N THR A 12 -10.60 1.59 0.71
CA THR A 12 -10.39 1.14 -0.66
C THR A 12 -10.06 -0.36 -0.77
N GLY A 13 -9.89 -1.08 0.33
CA GLY A 13 -9.52 -2.51 0.32
C GLY A 13 -8.64 -2.92 1.50
N PRO A 14 -7.95 -4.08 1.45
CA PRO A 14 -7.06 -4.49 2.54
C PRO A 14 -5.80 -3.62 2.59
N VAL A 15 -5.30 -3.38 3.80
CA VAL A 15 -3.97 -2.77 4.04
C VAL A 15 -2.91 -3.56 3.28
N GLN A 16 -1.95 -2.86 2.65
CA GLN A 16 -0.86 -3.46 1.90
C GLN A 16 0.45 -3.34 2.69
N CYS A 17 1.27 -4.39 2.67
CA CYS A 17 2.65 -4.33 3.11
C CYS A 17 3.56 -4.31 1.89
N CYS A 18 4.29 -3.22 1.71
CA CYS A 18 5.22 -3.04 0.60
C CYS A 18 6.67 -3.24 1.05
N ASN A 19 7.48 -3.88 0.21
CA ASN A 19 8.91 -4.02 0.50
C ASN A 19 9.65 -2.68 0.41
N SER A 20 9.22 -1.81 -0.51
CA SER A 20 9.72 -0.44 -0.63
C SER A 20 8.58 0.48 -1.04
N VAL A 21 8.64 1.71 -0.54
CA VAL A 21 7.66 2.76 -0.82
C VAL A 21 8.43 4.01 -1.23
N TYR A 22 8.03 4.60 -2.35
CA TYR A 22 8.64 5.79 -2.93
C TYR A 22 7.61 6.90 -2.98
N GLN A 23 8.03 8.14 -2.71
CA GLN A 23 7.17 9.28 -2.96
C GLN A 23 6.89 9.39 -4.46
N SER A 24 5.66 9.72 -4.84
CA SER A 24 5.32 9.84 -6.27
C SER A 24 6.15 10.89 -7.00
N GLN A 25 6.60 11.92 -6.29
CA GLN A 25 7.47 12.99 -6.81
C GLN A 25 8.95 12.59 -6.87
N SER A 26 9.36 11.45 -6.31
CA SER A 26 10.71 10.96 -6.49
C SER A 26 10.88 10.39 -7.90
N GLN A 27 12.13 10.37 -8.38
CA GLN A 27 12.46 9.82 -9.69
C GLN A 27 11.91 8.39 -9.84
N GLU A 28 12.06 7.57 -8.80
CA GLU A 28 11.61 6.18 -8.76
C GLU A 28 10.08 6.08 -8.76
N GLY A 29 9.39 6.87 -7.94
CA GLY A 29 7.92 6.89 -7.90
C GLY A 29 7.29 7.32 -9.23
N SER A 30 7.88 8.33 -9.87
CA SER A 30 7.46 8.82 -11.20
C SER A 30 7.70 7.77 -12.30
N LEU A 31 8.83 7.06 -12.25
CA LEU A 31 9.13 5.95 -13.17
C LEU A 31 8.14 4.79 -12.99
N LEU A 32 7.89 4.36 -11.76
CA LEU A 32 6.96 3.28 -11.43
C LEU A 32 5.54 3.62 -11.88
N ALA A 33 5.08 4.84 -11.61
CA ALA A 33 3.77 5.31 -12.03
C ALA A 33 3.64 5.37 -13.56
N SER A 34 4.67 5.84 -14.26
CA SER A 34 4.72 5.85 -15.73
C SER A 34 4.65 4.43 -16.30
N LEU A 35 5.32 3.47 -15.65
CA LEU A 35 5.33 2.06 -16.07
C LEU A 35 3.94 1.41 -16.02
N VAL A 36 3.10 1.84 -15.08
CA VAL A 36 1.74 1.32 -14.90
C VAL A 36 0.66 2.24 -15.48
N GLY A 37 1.06 3.32 -16.16
CA GLY A 37 0.15 4.33 -16.70
C GLY A 37 -0.70 5.05 -15.64
N ALA A 38 -0.22 5.10 -14.39
CA ALA A 38 -0.92 5.76 -13.30
C ALA A 38 -0.58 7.25 -13.26
N ASN A 39 -1.62 8.09 -13.25
CA ASN A 39 -1.47 9.53 -13.13
C ASN A 39 -1.22 9.88 -11.65
N VAL A 40 0.04 9.82 -11.20
CA VAL A 40 0.42 10.21 -9.83
C VAL A 40 0.60 11.71 -9.65
N GLN A 41 -0.22 12.52 -10.34
CA GLN A 41 -0.17 13.99 -10.28
C GLN A 41 -0.47 14.54 -8.88
N ASP A 42 -1.00 13.71 -7.98
CA ASP A 42 -1.23 14.08 -6.60
C ASP A 42 0.05 13.89 -5.76
N ALA A 43 0.66 15.02 -5.42
CA ALA A 43 1.93 15.14 -4.71
C ALA A 43 2.00 14.40 -3.35
N ASN A 44 0.86 14.03 -2.77
CA ASN A 44 0.76 13.34 -1.48
C ASN A 44 0.68 11.82 -1.57
N LEU A 45 0.70 11.26 -2.78
CA LEU A 45 0.60 9.82 -2.96
C LEU A 45 1.99 9.17 -2.99
N MET A 46 2.06 7.93 -2.54
CA MET A 46 3.27 7.10 -2.66
C MET A 46 3.01 5.93 -3.63
N ALA A 47 4.09 5.42 -4.22
CA ALA A 47 4.09 4.19 -4.99
C ALA A 47 4.85 3.11 -4.22
N GLY A 48 4.24 1.94 -4.08
CA GLY A 48 4.84 0.78 -3.42
C GLY A 48 5.24 -0.28 -4.44
N ILE A 49 6.31 -1.02 -4.15
CA ILE A 49 6.71 -2.21 -4.92
C ILE A 49 6.71 -3.47 -4.08
N GLN A 50 6.44 -4.60 -4.75
CA GLN A 50 6.38 -5.93 -4.14
C GLN A 50 5.45 -5.92 -2.92
N CYS A 51 4.22 -5.44 -3.12
CA CYS A 51 3.26 -5.27 -2.04
C CYS A 51 2.36 -6.50 -1.92
N SER A 52 2.12 -6.91 -0.68
CA SER A 52 1.24 -8.02 -0.37
C SER A 52 0.08 -7.53 0.51
N PRO A 53 -1.16 -7.94 0.22
CA PRO A 53 -2.31 -7.60 1.06
C PRO A 53 -2.16 -8.25 2.45
N ILE A 54 -2.22 -7.42 3.47
CA ILE A 54 -2.37 -7.85 4.85
C ILE A 54 -3.87 -8.05 5.10
N THR A 55 -4.31 -9.30 5.16
CA THR A 55 -5.68 -9.61 5.55
C THR A 55 -5.82 -9.61 7.08
N ALA A 56 -7.03 -9.35 7.58
CA ALA A 56 -7.34 -9.27 9.02
C ALA A 56 -6.90 -10.52 9.82
N ILE A 57 -6.80 -11.68 9.17
CA ILE A 57 -6.33 -12.94 9.76
C ILE A 57 -4.84 -12.86 10.17
N GLY A 58 -4.06 -11.97 9.55
CA GLY A 58 -2.62 -11.84 9.77
C GLY A 58 -2.22 -10.94 10.95
N LEU A 59 -3.06 -9.98 11.35
CA LEU A 59 -2.67 -8.99 12.37
C LEU A 59 -2.66 -9.57 13.79
N GLY A 60 -3.48 -10.59 14.07
CA GLY A 60 -3.46 -11.34 15.33
C GLY A 60 -2.37 -12.42 15.40
N SER A 61 -1.84 -12.85 14.25
CA SER A 61 -0.91 -13.99 14.13
C SER A 61 0.53 -13.60 13.80
N GLY A 62 0.84 -12.29 13.77
CA GLY A 62 2.21 -11.84 13.54
C GLY A 62 2.58 -11.62 12.08
N SER A 63 1.63 -11.30 11.19
CA SER A 63 1.92 -10.65 9.92
C SER A 63 2.43 -9.24 10.19
N LYS A 64 3.70 -9.16 10.60
CA LYS A 64 4.44 -7.92 10.77
C LYS A 64 4.76 -7.44 9.37
N CYS A 65 4.15 -6.33 8.95
CA CYS A 65 4.80 -5.57 7.91
C CYS A 65 6.12 -5.10 8.51
N SER A 66 7.23 -5.68 8.05
CA SER A 66 8.56 -5.28 8.53
C SER A 66 8.93 -3.89 8.02
N GLN A 67 8.16 -3.38 7.06
CA GLN A 67 8.18 -2.04 6.52
C GLN A 67 6.92 -1.27 6.94
N GLN A 68 6.82 -0.01 6.52
CA GLN A 68 5.64 0.82 6.77
C GLN A 68 4.40 0.21 6.10
N PRO A 69 3.33 -0.13 6.86
CA PRO A 69 2.06 -0.54 6.27
C PRO A 69 1.36 0.67 5.62
N VAL A 70 0.71 0.44 4.48
CA VAL A 70 0.08 1.49 3.66
C VAL A 70 -1.32 1.09 3.17
N CYS A 71 -2.21 2.06 3.02
CA CYS A 71 -3.43 1.93 2.22
C CYS A 71 -3.15 2.40 0.81
N CYS A 72 -3.35 1.57 -0.20
CA CYS A 72 -3.21 1.96 -1.60
C CYS A 72 -4.57 1.91 -2.31
N SER A 73 -4.83 2.88 -3.19
CA SER A 73 -6.05 2.91 -4.00
C SER A 73 -5.90 2.11 -5.32
N GLY A 74 -4.67 1.98 -5.82
CA GLY A 74 -4.36 1.23 -7.04
C GLY A 74 -3.57 -0.05 -6.76
N ASN A 75 -3.90 -1.12 -7.49
CA ASN A 75 -3.15 -2.38 -7.52
C ASN A 75 -2.83 -2.74 -8.97
N HIS A 76 -1.58 -2.56 -9.39
CA HIS A 76 -1.12 -2.84 -10.75
C HIS A 76 -0.19 -4.06 -10.74
N MET A 77 -0.24 -4.83 -11.83
CA MET A 77 0.63 -5.99 -12.03
C MET A 77 0.60 -7.00 -10.86
N ASN A 78 -0.61 -7.32 -10.36
CA ASN A 78 -0.83 -8.30 -9.30
C ASN A 78 -0.10 -7.97 -7.98
N GLY A 79 0.00 -6.67 -7.63
CA GLY A 79 0.64 -6.20 -6.39
C GLY A 79 2.14 -5.94 -6.53
N LEU A 80 2.74 -6.16 -7.70
CA LEU A 80 4.14 -5.81 -7.93
C LEU A 80 4.37 -4.30 -7.86
N VAL A 81 3.40 -3.51 -8.34
CA VAL A 81 3.41 -2.06 -8.24
C VAL A 81 2.03 -1.59 -7.78
N VAL A 82 2.00 -0.84 -6.69
CA VAL A 82 0.78 -0.21 -6.16
C VAL A 82 1.00 1.29 -6.12
N VAL A 83 -0.07 2.04 -6.33
CA VAL A 83 -0.01 3.51 -6.40
C VAL A 83 -1.14 4.10 -5.57
N GLY A 84 -1.01 5.38 -5.25
CA GLY A 84 -1.97 6.03 -4.39
C GLY A 84 -1.90 5.53 -2.96
N CYS A 85 -0.68 5.24 -2.49
CA CYS A 85 -0.45 4.71 -1.16
C CYS A 85 -0.34 5.84 -0.12
N SER A 86 -0.95 5.63 1.04
CA SER A 86 -0.87 6.49 2.22
C SER A 86 -0.49 5.63 3.43
N PRO A 87 0.37 6.13 4.33
CA PRO A 87 0.82 5.35 5.49
C PRO A 87 -0.35 5.12 6.45
N VAL A 88 -0.42 3.93 7.02
CA VAL A 88 -1.36 3.61 8.11
C VAL A 88 -0.64 3.17 9.36
N ASN A 89 -1.32 3.30 10.49
CA ASN A 89 -0.82 2.86 11.79
C ASN A 89 -1.62 1.62 12.23
N LEU A 90 -0.98 0.46 12.20
CA LEU A 90 -1.52 -0.79 12.71
C LEU A 90 -1.11 -0.92 14.18
N ASN A 91 -1.88 -0.32 15.10
CA ASN A 91 -1.68 -0.44 16.55
C ASN A 91 -2.39 -1.66 17.13
#